data_AF-A0A532C6L8-F1
#
_entry.id   AF-A0A532C6L8-F1
#
_cell.length_a   1.000
_cell.length_b   1.000
_cell.length_c   1.000
_cell.angle_alpha   90.00
_cell.angle_beta   90.00
_cell.angle_gamma   90.00
#
_symmetry.space_group_name_H-M   'P 1'
#
loop_
_entity.id
_entity.type
_entity.pdbx_description
1 polymer ?
#
loop_
_entity_poly.entity_id
_entity_poly.type
_entity_poly.pdbx_seq_one_letter_code
_entity_poly.pdbx_strand_id
1 'polypeptide(L)'
;MNRYGLLKSQLNEVFEAIKEAGMSPSEFRFTEPEDEHDDKGEWFTPDHYPRLLHLPSKYWFRFGDNFTSYTPGSESIEQTDDKLIWVGKRAALRKWLGNLKREIDAPDLWASFSQEDELLSLEPTEAVNTPFSPEEQIQIKVAIEEFRIYITSTYSLSPEPLAKINRKLDYLIDASTRLGRIDWKNLFVGALISLALQQLSPSGPGLRELFGAAGHLLRHVLGGITSPPLLH
;
A
#
# COMPACT_ATOMS: atom_id res chain seq x y z
N MET A 1 -24.97 7.15 -29.94
CA MET A 1 -25.28 6.82 -28.54
C MET A 1 -23.97 6.73 -27.77
N ASN A 2 -23.87 7.31 -26.58
CA ASN A 2 -22.63 7.24 -25.79
C ASN A 2 -22.39 5.78 -25.36
N ARG A 3 -21.14 5.33 -25.41
CA ARG A 3 -20.74 3.93 -25.23
C ARG A 3 -20.99 3.39 -23.81
N TYR A 4 -21.35 4.26 -22.87
CA TYR A 4 -21.45 3.97 -21.43
C TYR A 4 -22.85 4.20 -20.85
N GLY A 5 -23.91 4.36 -21.64
CA GLY A 5 -25.27 4.57 -21.10
C GLY A 5 -25.50 5.88 -20.32
N LEU A 6 -24.49 6.74 -20.16
CA LEU A 6 -24.59 8.08 -19.55
C LEU A 6 -24.60 9.19 -20.60
N LEU A 7 -25.27 10.31 -20.29
CA LEU A 7 -25.23 11.53 -21.10
C LEU A 7 -23.84 12.21 -21.00
N LYS A 8 -23.50 13.02 -22.00
CA LYS A 8 -22.23 13.77 -21.99
C LYS A 8 -22.11 14.72 -20.80
N SER A 9 -23.21 15.40 -20.43
CA SER A 9 -23.27 16.26 -19.25
C SER A 9 -23.03 15.46 -17.96
N GLN A 10 -23.60 14.27 -17.86
CA GLN A 10 -23.44 13.37 -16.72
C GLN A 10 -21.98 12.91 -16.57
N LEU A 11 -21.32 12.55 -17.67
CA LEU A 11 -19.89 12.23 -17.66
C LEU A 11 -19.03 13.42 -17.20
N ASN A 12 -19.34 14.63 -17.64
CA ASN A 12 -18.62 15.83 -17.20
C ASN A 12 -18.84 16.09 -15.71
N GLU A 13 -20.05 15.88 -15.18
CA GLU A 13 -20.33 15.98 -13.75
C GLU A 13 -19.54 14.95 -12.93
N VAL A 14 -19.36 13.73 -13.45
CA VAL A 14 -18.48 12.72 -12.82
C VAL A 14 -17.03 13.21 -12.81
N PHE A 15 -16.54 13.74 -13.93
CA PHE A 15 -15.18 14.24 -14.06
C PHE A 15 -14.88 15.38 -13.06
N GLU A 16 -15.79 16.36 -12.95
CA GLU A 16 -15.63 17.43 -11.98
C GLU A 16 -15.76 16.95 -10.54
N ALA A 17 -16.65 15.98 -10.24
CA ALA A 17 -16.74 15.40 -8.89
C ALA A 17 -15.43 14.73 -8.44
N ILE A 18 -14.72 14.05 -9.34
CA ILE A 18 -13.40 13.45 -9.05
C ILE A 18 -12.39 14.55 -8.69
N LYS A 19 -12.36 15.63 -9.47
CA LYS A 19 -11.47 16.78 -9.21
C LYS A 19 -11.83 17.51 -7.91
N GLU A 20 -13.11 17.71 -7.63
CA GLU A 20 -13.61 18.29 -6.37
C GLU A 20 -13.16 17.47 -5.15
N ALA A 21 -13.06 16.14 -5.30
CA ALA A 21 -12.56 15.24 -4.26
C ALA A 21 -11.02 15.22 -4.14
N GLY A 22 -10.31 16.00 -4.95
CA GLY A 22 -8.84 16.11 -4.92
C GLY A 22 -8.11 14.89 -5.51
N MET A 23 -8.78 14.08 -6.33
CA MET A 23 -8.19 12.92 -7.00
C MET A 23 -7.92 13.21 -8.48
N SER A 24 -7.03 12.45 -9.11
CA SER A 24 -6.72 12.65 -10.52
C SER A 24 -7.70 11.87 -11.42
N PRO A 25 -8.40 12.53 -12.37
CA PRO A 25 -9.27 11.82 -13.30
C PRO A 25 -8.58 10.74 -14.13
N SER A 26 -7.26 10.80 -14.32
CA SER A 26 -6.48 9.78 -15.03
C SER A 26 -6.42 8.45 -14.29
N GLU A 27 -6.68 8.43 -12.98
CA GLU A 27 -6.71 7.22 -12.15
C GLU A 27 -8.03 6.45 -12.32
N PHE A 28 -8.98 7.00 -13.07
CA PHE A 28 -10.30 6.41 -13.26
C PHE A 28 -10.51 5.96 -14.70
N ARG A 29 -11.23 4.85 -14.86
CA ARG A 29 -11.63 4.34 -16.15
C ARG A 29 -13.07 3.85 -16.10
N PHE A 30 -13.86 4.23 -17.09
CA PHE A 30 -15.12 3.54 -17.33
C PHE A 30 -14.83 2.18 -17.95
N THR A 31 -15.26 1.10 -17.28
CA THR A 31 -15.19 -0.25 -17.83
C THR A 31 -16.52 -0.59 -18.48
N GLU A 32 -16.43 -1.30 -19.61
CA GLU A 32 -17.60 -2.01 -20.16
C GLU A 32 -17.94 -3.17 -19.20
N PRO A 33 -19.20 -3.64 -19.18
CA PRO A 33 -19.54 -4.87 -18.48
C PRO A 33 -18.73 -6.01 -19.11
N GLU A 34 -17.87 -6.67 -18.34
CA GLU A 34 -17.40 -8.00 -18.73
C GLU A 34 -18.47 -9.01 -18.34
N ASP A 35 -18.63 -10.06 -19.15
CA ASP A 35 -19.56 -11.15 -18.88
C ASP A 35 -19.15 -11.85 -17.56
N GLU A 36 -19.82 -11.50 -16.47
CA GLU A 36 -19.68 -12.19 -15.18
C GLU A 36 -20.64 -13.40 -15.19
N HIS A 37 -20.08 -14.61 -15.09
CA HIS A 37 -20.84 -15.84 -14.88
C HIS A 37 -21.06 -16.06 -13.38
N ASP A 38 -22.23 -16.58 -12.98
CA ASP A 38 -22.42 -17.03 -11.61
C ASP A 38 -21.65 -18.34 -11.33
N ASP A 39 -21.55 -18.73 -10.06
CA ASP A 39 -20.90 -19.98 -9.62
C ASP A 39 -21.55 -21.25 -10.21
N LYS A 40 -22.68 -21.12 -10.92
CA LYS A 40 -23.43 -22.19 -11.57
C LYS A 40 -23.28 -22.20 -13.09
N GLY A 41 -22.54 -21.25 -13.66
CA GLY A 41 -22.35 -21.13 -15.11
C GLY A 41 -23.63 -20.75 -15.87
N GLU A 42 -24.66 -20.25 -15.17
CA GLU A 42 -25.85 -19.71 -15.83
C GLU A 42 -25.58 -18.28 -16.33
N TRP A 43 -26.10 -17.99 -17.53
CA TRP A 43 -26.12 -16.64 -18.05
C TRP A 43 -27.11 -15.80 -17.24
N PHE A 44 -26.65 -15.21 -16.14
CA PHE A 44 -27.30 -14.01 -15.64
C PHE A 44 -26.96 -12.90 -16.61
N THR A 45 -27.94 -12.14 -17.11
CA THR A 45 -27.62 -10.94 -17.89
C THR A 45 -26.76 -10.04 -17.00
N PRO A 46 -25.45 -9.84 -17.27
CA PRO A 46 -24.67 -8.92 -16.49
C PRO A 46 -25.33 -7.57 -16.71
N ASP A 47 -25.86 -7.01 -15.63
CA ASP A 47 -26.43 -5.69 -15.58
C ASP A 47 -25.50 -4.73 -16.35
N HIS A 48 -25.91 -4.32 -17.57
CA HIS A 48 -25.14 -3.59 -18.59
C HIS A 48 -24.77 -2.15 -18.18
N TYR A 49 -24.68 -1.89 -16.89
CA TYR A 49 -24.52 -0.57 -16.33
C TYR A 49 -23.07 -0.15 -16.34
N PRO A 50 -22.79 1.11 -16.70
CA PRO A 50 -21.43 1.64 -16.70
C PRO A 50 -20.86 1.59 -15.29
N ARG A 51 -19.60 1.16 -15.21
CA ARG A 51 -18.83 1.09 -13.97
C ARG A 51 -17.62 2.00 -14.08
N LEU A 52 -17.46 2.90 -13.13
CA LEU A 52 -16.30 3.74 -12.95
C LEU A 52 -15.33 3.02 -12.02
N LEU A 53 -14.17 2.63 -12.53
CA LEU A 53 -13.13 1.90 -11.83
C LEU A 53 -12.00 2.85 -11.41
N HIS A 54 -11.60 2.81 -10.14
CA HIS A 54 -10.34 3.40 -9.68
C HIS A 54 -9.19 2.40 -9.93
N LEU A 55 -8.33 2.71 -10.88
CA LEU A 55 -7.31 1.79 -11.41
C LEU A 55 -6.31 1.27 -10.36
N PRO A 56 -5.81 2.10 -9.42
CA PRO A 56 -4.85 1.65 -8.41
C PRO A 56 -5.46 0.66 -7.41
N SER A 57 -6.65 0.95 -6.88
CA SER A 57 -7.25 0.15 -5.79
C SER A 57 -8.28 -0.89 -6.25
N LYS A 58 -8.69 -0.85 -7.53
CA LYS A 58 -9.75 -1.70 -8.12
C LYS A 58 -11.16 -1.48 -7.55
N TYR A 59 -11.31 -0.51 -6.65
CA TYR A 59 -12.61 -0.05 -6.19
C TYR A 59 -13.41 0.56 -7.33
N TRP A 60 -14.73 0.39 -7.28
CA TRP A 60 -15.60 0.74 -8.39
C TRP A 60 -16.93 1.35 -7.94
N PHE A 61 -17.54 2.11 -8.85
CA PHE A 61 -18.88 2.67 -8.73
C PHE A 61 -19.71 2.38 -9.97
N ARG A 62 -20.88 1.78 -9.79
CA ARG A 62 -21.79 1.36 -10.85
C ARG A 62 -23.02 2.27 -10.92
N PHE A 63 -23.37 2.73 -12.12
CA PHE A 63 -24.58 3.53 -12.33
C PHE A 63 -25.71 2.67 -12.90
N GLY A 64 -26.52 2.09 -12.03
CA GLY A 64 -27.76 1.40 -12.41
C GLY A 64 -28.84 2.35 -12.90
N ASP A 65 -29.95 1.84 -13.44
CA ASP A 65 -31.06 2.67 -13.95
C ASP A 65 -31.74 3.48 -12.85
N ASN A 66 -32.03 2.84 -11.72
CA ASN A 66 -32.65 3.45 -10.55
C ASN A 66 -31.84 3.18 -9.27
N PHE A 67 -30.59 2.73 -9.39
CA PHE A 67 -29.74 2.42 -8.25
C PHE A 67 -28.28 2.77 -8.54
N THR A 68 -27.45 2.74 -7.50
CA THR A 68 -26.00 2.73 -7.62
C THR A 68 -25.44 1.70 -6.67
N SER A 69 -24.50 0.88 -7.13
CA SER A 69 -23.72 -0.01 -6.27
C SER A 69 -22.25 0.35 -6.33
N TYR A 70 -21.53 0.22 -5.23
CA TYR A 70 -20.14 0.63 -5.17
C TYR A 70 -19.36 -0.01 -4.03
N THR A 71 -18.06 -0.12 -4.26
CA THR A 71 -17.05 -0.49 -3.27
C THR A 71 -15.99 0.62 -3.27
N PRO A 72 -15.54 1.16 -2.13
CA PRO A 72 -15.94 0.79 -0.78
C PRO A 72 -17.25 1.47 -0.35
N GLY A 73 -18.03 0.76 0.47
CA GLY A 73 -19.19 1.31 1.17
C GLY A 73 -18.80 2.19 2.37
N SER A 74 -19.81 2.81 3.02
CA SER A 74 -19.51 3.61 4.22
C SER A 74 -19.08 2.76 5.41
N GLU A 75 -19.72 1.60 5.60
CA GLU A 75 -19.50 0.67 6.72
C GLU A 75 -19.47 -0.80 6.25
N SER A 76 -19.41 -1.03 4.94
CA SER A 76 -19.44 -2.33 4.31
C SER A 76 -18.48 -2.37 3.12
N ILE A 77 -18.08 -3.57 2.71
CA ILE A 77 -17.24 -3.76 1.51
C ILE A 77 -17.96 -3.21 0.28
N GLU A 78 -19.24 -3.55 0.13
CA GLU A 78 -20.11 -3.10 -0.94
C GLU A 78 -21.37 -2.44 -0.38
N GLN A 79 -21.83 -1.36 -1.01
CA GLN A 79 -23.07 -0.68 -0.69
C GLN A 79 -23.90 -0.51 -1.95
N THR A 80 -25.22 -0.68 -1.83
CA THR A 80 -26.18 -0.39 -2.88
C THR A 80 -27.22 0.61 -2.38
N ASP A 81 -27.42 1.68 -3.13
CA ASP A 81 -28.43 2.70 -2.89
C ASP A 81 -29.47 2.63 -4.01
N ASP A 82 -30.76 2.45 -3.69
CA ASP A 82 -31.85 2.26 -4.65
C ASP A 82 -32.77 3.49 -4.79
N LYS A 83 -33.69 3.43 -5.76
CA LYS A 83 -34.70 4.46 -6.06
C LYS A 83 -34.09 5.84 -6.35
N LEU A 84 -32.92 5.87 -7.00
CA LEU A 84 -32.18 7.08 -7.31
C LEU A 84 -32.43 7.58 -8.73
N ILE A 85 -32.75 8.87 -8.84
CA ILE A 85 -32.60 9.65 -10.08
C ILE A 85 -31.17 10.21 -10.18
N TRP A 86 -30.80 10.82 -11.31
CA TRP A 86 -29.45 11.36 -11.54
C TRP A 86 -28.89 12.21 -10.38
N VAL A 87 -29.70 13.11 -9.83
CA VAL A 87 -29.30 13.96 -8.70
C VAL A 87 -28.89 13.12 -7.48
N GLY A 88 -29.65 12.06 -7.19
CA GLY A 88 -29.34 11.10 -6.13
C GLY A 88 -28.08 10.29 -6.44
N LYS A 89 -27.91 9.80 -7.68
CA LYS A 89 -26.71 9.07 -8.11
C LYS A 89 -25.45 9.93 -7.98
N ARG A 90 -25.55 11.22 -8.29
CA ARG A 90 -24.46 12.19 -8.12
C ARG A 90 -24.10 12.41 -6.65
N ALA A 91 -25.10 12.45 -5.77
CA ALA A 91 -24.85 12.52 -4.33
C ALA A 91 -24.15 11.25 -3.82
N ALA A 92 -24.61 10.08 -4.27
CA ALA A 92 -23.98 8.80 -3.97
C ALA A 92 -22.54 8.72 -4.50
N LEU A 93 -22.27 9.23 -5.71
CA LEU A 93 -20.93 9.31 -6.27
C LEU A 93 -20.00 10.14 -5.38
N ARG A 94 -20.44 11.33 -4.92
CA ARG A 94 -19.63 12.16 -4.01
C ARG A 94 -19.38 11.47 -2.68
N LYS A 95 -20.39 10.79 -2.12
CA LYS A 95 -20.24 9.96 -0.92
C LYS A 95 -19.18 8.88 -1.14
N TRP A 96 -19.28 8.14 -2.25
CA TRP A 96 -18.31 7.10 -2.60
C TRP A 96 -16.90 7.64 -2.80
N LEU A 97 -16.70 8.78 -3.47
CA LEU A 97 -15.38 9.40 -3.61
C LEU A 97 -14.76 9.74 -2.25
N GLY A 98 -15.58 10.15 -1.27
CA GLY A 98 -15.17 10.32 0.11
C GLY A 98 -14.75 9.00 0.79
N ASN A 99 -15.53 7.94 0.62
CA ASN A 99 -15.19 6.61 1.13
C ASN A 99 -13.92 6.06 0.46
N LEU A 100 -13.80 6.20 -0.86
CA LEU A 100 -12.63 5.81 -1.63
C LEU A 100 -11.39 6.51 -1.09
N LYS A 101 -11.46 7.84 -0.91
CA LYS A 101 -10.38 8.61 -0.34
C LYS A 101 -9.98 8.13 1.05
N ARG A 102 -10.96 7.85 1.92
CA ARG A 102 -10.74 7.25 3.24
C ARG A 102 -9.95 5.95 3.14
N GLU A 103 -10.34 5.02 2.26
CA GLU A 103 -9.69 3.72 2.15
C GLU A 103 -8.29 3.78 1.51
N ILE A 104 -8.06 4.63 0.52
CA ILE A 104 -6.74 4.75 -0.13
C ILE A 104 -5.72 5.51 0.74
N ASP A 105 -6.21 6.44 1.56
CA ASP A 105 -5.37 7.20 2.49
C ASP A 105 -5.17 6.46 3.82
N ALA A 106 -6.04 5.50 4.17
CA ALA A 106 -5.95 4.74 5.40
C ALA A 106 -4.79 3.72 5.37
N PRO A 107 -3.98 3.65 6.43
CA PRO A 107 -2.98 2.61 6.53
C PRO A 107 -3.59 1.26 6.93
N ASP A 108 -3.35 0.21 6.13
CA ASP A 108 -3.40 -1.20 6.51
C ASP A 108 -2.36 -1.55 7.61
N LEU A 109 -2.82 -1.43 8.85
CA LEU A 109 -2.06 -1.79 10.04
C LEU A 109 -1.89 -3.32 10.19
N TRP A 110 -2.76 -4.13 9.59
CA TRP A 110 -2.72 -5.58 9.72
C TRP A 110 -1.65 -6.19 8.82
N ALA A 111 -1.49 -5.69 7.59
CA ALA A 111 -0.38 -6.07 6.73
C ALA A 111 0.98 -5.74 7.37
N SER A 112 1.04 -4.65 8.15
CA SER A 112 2.25 -4.26 8.88
C SER A 112 2.62 -5.26 9.99
N PHE A 113 1.63 -5.84 10.67
CA PHE A 113 1.84 -6.83 11.73
C PHE A 113 2.29 -8.19 11.18
N SER A 114 1.71 -8.68 10.08
CA SER A 114 2.16 -9.94 9.47
C SER A 114 3.60 -9.88 8.97
N GLN A 115 4.06 -8.71 8.53
CA GLN A 115 5.45 -8.50 8.10
C GLN A 115 6.41 -8.40 9.31
N GLU A 116 5.93 -7.91 10.45
CA GLU A 116 6.66 -7.96 11.72
C GLU A 116 6.95 -9.40 12.14
N ASP A 117 5.93 -10.26 12.13
CA ASP A 117 6.08 -11.69 12.46
C ASP A 117 7.10 -12.38 11.54
N GLU A 118 7.06 -12.09 10.23
CA GLU A 118 8.01 -12.66 9.26
C GLU A 118 9.45 -12.22 9.55
N LEU A 119 9.69 -10.94 9.83
CA LEU A 119 11.02 -10.44 10.16
C LEU A 119 11.52 -10.92 11.53
N LEU A 120 10.64 -11.01 12.53
CA LEU A 120 10.98 -11.51 13.86
C LEU A 120 11.29 -13.01 13.85
N SER A 121 10.66 -13.78 12.97
CA SER A 121 10.91 -15.21 12.77
C SER A 121 12.29 -15.53 12.19
N LEU A 122 13.03 -14.53 11.71
CA LEU A 122 14.44 -14.70 11.33
C LEU A 122 15.28 -14.96 12.60
N GLU A 123 15.53 -16.24 12.86
CA GLU A 123 16.41 -16.69 13.94
C GLU A 123 17.85 -16.25 13.68
N PRO A 124 18.50 -15.53 14.62
CA PRO A 124 19.94 -15.35 14.60
C PRO A 124 20.63 -16.73 14.65
N THR A 125 21.78 -16.84 14.00
CA THR A 125 22.57 -18.09 13.99
C THR A 125 22.93 -18.59 15.40
N GLU A 126 22.95 -17.69 16.40
CA GLU A 126 23.18 -17.99 17.80
C GLU A 126 21.90 -17.78 18.64
N ALA A 127 21.52 -18.79 19.44
CA ALA A 127 20.37 -18.74 20.34
C ALA A 127 20.57 -17.80 21.55
N VAL A 128 21.77 -17.24 21.72
CA VAL A 128 22.14 -16.36 22.84
C VAL A 128 22.35 -14.95 22.29
N ASN A 129 21.88 -13.94 23.03
CA ASN A 129 22.00 -12.52 22.67
C ASN A 129 23.44 -12.00 22.81
N THR A 130 24.34 -12.51 21.98
CA THR A 130 25.76 -12.17 21.97
C THR A 130 26.01 -10.81 21.29
N PRO A 131 27.02 -10.04 21.71
CA PRO A 131 27.42 -8.80 21.03
C PRO A 131 28.01 -9.06 19.64
N PHE A 132 27.82 -8.12 18.71
CA PHE A 132 28.49 -8.16 17.41
C PHE A 132 30.01 -7.94 17.55
N SER A 133 30.78 -8.69 16.77
CA SER A 133 32.22 -8.47 16.57
C SER A 133 32.48 -7.14 15.83
N PRO A 134 33.70 -6.58 15.94
CA PRO A 134 34.07 -5.38 15.19
C PRO A 134 33.85 -5.52 13.67
N GLU A 135 34.13 -6.70 13.11
CA GLU A 135 33.92 -7.00 11.69
C GLU A 135 32.44 -6.98 11.31
N GLU A 136 31.57 -7.56 12.14
CA GLU A 136 30.11 -7.51 11.92
C GLU A 136 29.56 -6.08 12.07
N GLN A 137 30.08 -5.28 13.01
CA GLN A 137 29.68 -3.87 13.15
C GLN A 137 30.00 -3.06 11.88
N ILE A 138 31.15 -3.33 11.25
CA ILE A 138 31.50 -2.72 9.96
C ILE A 138 30.53 -3.16 8.86
N GLN A 139 30.19 -4.45 8.80
CA GLN A 139 29.22 -4.97 7.82
C GLN A 139 27.82 -4.38 8.02
N ILE A 140 27.35 -4.27 9.26
CA ILE A 140 26.08 -3.61 9.60
C ILE A 140 26.05 -2.18 9.10
N LYS A 141 27.14 -1.43 9.33
CA LYS A 141 27.24 -0.06 8.86
C LYS A 141 27.13 0.02 7.34
N VAL A 142 27.84 -0.83 6.61
CA VAL A 142 27.78 -0.87 5.13
C VAL A 142 26.36 -1.19 4.67
N ALA A 143 25.75 -2.24 5.23
CA ALA A 143 24.41 -2.66 4.83
C ALA A 143 23.34 -1.60 5.13
N ILE A 144 23.44 -0.90 6.26
CA ILE A 144 22.54 0.22 6.59
C ILE A 144 22.73 1.39 5.61
N GLU A 145 23.96 1.69 5.19
CA GLU A 145 24.20 2.75 4.19
C GLU A 145 23.66 2.36 2.80
N GLU A 146 23.80 1.11 2.39
CA GLU A 146 23.18 0.60 1.16
C GLU A 146 21.66 0.72 1.22
N PHE A 147 21.07 0.36 2.35
CA PHE A 147 19.63 0.51 2.59
C PHE A 147 19.19 1.98 2.60
N ARG A 148 20.02 2.89 3.13
CA ARG A 148 19.80 4.35 3.06
C ARG A 148 19.74 4.81 1.60
N ILE A 149 20.70 4.40 0.78
CA ILE A 149 20.75 4.73 -0.65
C ILE A 149 19.51 4.19 -1.36
N TYR A 150 19.11 2.95 -1.06
CA TYR A 150 17.91 2.35 -1.62
C TYR A 150 16.64 3.15 -1.30
N ILE A 151 16.40 3.46 -0.02
CA ILE A 151 15.22 4.25 0.40
C ILE A 151 15.22 5.62 -0.27
N THR A 152 16.36 6.31 -0.28
CA THR A 152 16.44 7.69 -0.79
C THR A 152 16.33 7.79 -2.31
N SER A 153 16.76 6.77 -3.04
CA SER A 153 16.62 6.70 -4.50
C SER A 153 15.23 6.22 -4.94
N THR A 154 14.61 5.32 -4.18
CA THR A 154 13.30 4.74 -4.50
C THR A 154 12.16 5.67 -4.12
N TYR A 155 12.27 6.34 -2.97
CA TYR A 155 11.23 7.22 -2.45
C TYR A 155 11.68 8.68 -2.59
N SER A 156 10.92 9.45 -3.37
CA SER A 156 11.07 10.92 -3.44
C SER A 156 10.56 11.55 -2.14
N LEU A 157 11.38 11.48 -1.09
CA LEU A 157 11.04 11.96 0.24
C LEU A 157 11.30 13.45 0.35
N SER A 158 10.39 14.17 1.04
CA SER A 158 10.63 15.56 1.40
C SER A 158 11.75 15.68 2.46
N PRO A 159 12.40 16.86 2.61
CA PRO A 159 13.59 17.00 3.45
C PRO A 159 13.39 16.65 4.93
N GLU A 160 12.19 16.89 5.47
CA GLU A 160 11.91 16.66 6.89
C GLU A 160 11.76 15.16 7.25
N PRO A 161 10.93 14.35 6.54
CA PRO A 161 10.95 12.90 6.67
C PRO A 161 12.35 12.31 6.50
N LEU A 162 13.08 12.73 5.46
CA LEU A 162 14.42 12.22 5.17
C LEU A 162 15.37 12.38 6.37
N ALA A 163 15.33 13.53 7.05
CA ALA A 163 16.14 13.77 8.24
C ALA A 163 15.79 12.82 9.40
N LYS A 164 14.50 12.49 9.59
CA LYS A 164 14.06 11.54 10.63
C LYS A 164 14.52 10.11 10.32
N ILE A 165 14.44 9.70 9.06
CA ILE A 165 14.95 8.38 8.61
C ILE A 165 16.45 8.28 8.86
N ASN A 166 17.21 9.28 8.42
CA ASN A 166 18.66 9.29 8.58
C ASN A 166 19.08 9.16 10.04
N ARG A 167 18.43 9.90 10.96
CA ARG A 167 18.69 9.79 12.40
C ARG A 167 18.41 8.40 12.96
N LYS A 168 17.35 7.73 12.48
CA LYS A 168 17.03 6.36 12.90
C LYS A 168 18.07 5.36 12.40
N LEU A 169 18.51 5.49 11.16
CA LEU A 169 19.57 4.63 10.59
C LEU A 169 20.90 4.84 11.31
N ASP A 170 21.27 6.09 11.61
CA ASP A 170 22.46 6.41 12.40
C ASP A 170 22.39 5.79 13.80
N TYR A 171 21.21 5.85 14.44
CA TYR A 171 20.99 5.22 15.74
C TYR A 171 21.11 3.69 15.67
N LEU A 172 20.66 3.04 14.60
CA LEU A 172 20.80 1.59 14.41
C LEU A 172 22.27 1.19 14.24
N ILE A 173 23.07 1.98 13.53
CA ILE A 173 24.53 1.75 13.41
C ILE A 173 25.17 1.85 14.80
N ASP A 174 24.91 2.92 15.53
CA ASP A 174 25.44 3.14 16.87
C ASP A 174 25.00 2.05 17.86
N ALA A 175 23.74 1.61 17.79
CA ALA A 175 23.20 0.54 18.62
C ALA A 175 23.90 -0.81 18.39
N SER A 176 24.43 -1.08 17.20
CA SER A 176 25.17 -2.33 16.91
C SER A 176 26.44 -2.48 17.76
N THR A 177 26.98 -1.38 18.29
CA THR A 177 28.17 -1.39 19.15
C THR A 177 27.87 -1.68 20.61
N ARG A 178 26.59 -1.60 21.02
CA ARG A 178 26.14 -1.70 22.42
C ARG A 178 25.16 -2.84 22.68
N LEU A 179 24.33 -3.17 21.69
CA LEU A 179 23.28 -4.19 21.81
C LEU A 179 23.77 -5.54 21.28
N GLY A 180 23.24 -6.61 21.86
CA GLY A 180 23.40 -7.94 21.31
C GLY A 180 22.54 -8.14 20.05
N ARG A 181 22.83 -9.20 19.30
CA ARG A 181 22.20 -9.54 18.02
C ARG A 181 20.66 -9.53 18.07
N ILE A 182 20.08 -10.10 19.14
CA ILE A 182 18.63 -10.23 19.31
C ILE A 182 18.00 -8.86 19.59
N ASP A 183 18.56 -8.10 20.53
CA ASP A 183 18.03 -6.78 20.88
C ASP A 183 18.14 -5.80 19.71
N TRP A 184 19.26 -5.85 19.00
CA TRP A 184 19.48 -5.04 17.81
C TRP A 184 18.51 -5.39 16.68
N LYS A 185 18.24 -6.69 16.45
CA LYS A 185 17.23 -7.15 15.47
C LYS A 185 15.86 -6.57 15.81
N ASN A 186 15.42 -6.70 17.06
CA ASN A 186 14.11 -6.21 17.49
C ASN A 186 14.01 -4.69 17.33
N LEU A 187 15.08 -3.96 17.66
CA LEU A 187 15.14 -2.51 17.44
C LEU A 187 15.07 -2.15 15.95
N PHE A 188 15.76 -2.90 15.08
CA PHE A 188 15.75 -2.71 13.64
C PHE A 188 14.34 -2.93 13.06
N VAL A 189 13.68 -4.04 13.43
CA VAL A 189 12.31 -4.35 12.99
C VAL A 189 11.32 -3.26 13.45
N GLY A 190 11.37 -2.85 14.72
CA GLY A 190 10.51 -1.77 15.22
C GLY A 190 10.76 -0.42 14.53
N ALA A 191 12.02 -0.12 14.19
CA ALA A 191 12.37 1.08 13.44
C ALA A 191 11.79 1.05 12.01
N LEU A 192 11.81 -0.11 11.33
CA LEU A 192 11.27 -0.29 9.99
C LEU A 192 9.75 -0.17 9.94
N ILE A 193 9.03 -0.80 10.87
CA ILE A 193 7.57 -0.69 10.95
C ILE A 193 7.17 0.77 11.16
N SER A 194 7.87 1.45 12.07
CA SER A 194 7.64 2.88 12.28
C SER A 194 7.91 3.72 11.02
N LEU A 195 8.85 3.32 10.16
CA LEU A 195 9.13 3.99 8.88
C LEU A 195 8.04 3.72 7.85
N ALA A 196 7.64 2.46 7.72
CA ALA A 196 6.54 2.02 6.88
C ALA A 196 5.25 2.80 7.18
N LEU A 197 4.85 2.85 8.45
CA LEU A 197 3.65 3.58 8.89
C LEU A 197 3.70 5.09 8.61
N GLN A 198 4.89 5.68 8.54
CA GLN A 198 5.06 7.12 8.35
C GLN A 198 5.12 7.54 6.89
N GLN A 199 5.56 6.67 5.97
CA GLN A 199 5.98 7.07 4.62
C GLN A 199 5.34 6.28 3.49
N LEU A 200 4.70 5.14 3.77
CA LEU A 200 4.18 4.26 2.74
C LEU A 200 2.69 4.05 2.93
N SER A 201 1.93 4.18 1.83
CA SER A 201 0.63 3.55 1.75
C SER A 201 0.87 2.04 1.85
N PRO A 202 0.34 1.35 2.87
CA PRO A 202 0.72 -0.02 3.18
C PRO A 202 0.20 -1.06 2.18
N SER A 203 -0.67 -0.65 1.26
CA SER A 203 -1.10 -1.46 0.11
C SER A 203 -0.27 -1.20 -1.15
N GLY A 204 0.69 -0.27 -1.08
CA GLY A 204 1.54 0.10 -2.21
C GLY A 204 2.67 -0.92 -2.45
N PRO A 205 3.11 -1.10 -3.72
CA PRO A 205 4.23 -1.99 -4.05
C PRO A 205 5.51 -1.65 -3.25
N GLY A 206 5.71 -0.38 -2.89
CA GLY A 206 6.85 0.06 -2.08
C GLY A 206 6.93 -0.57 -0.68
N LEU A 207 5.80 -0.90 -0.03
CA LEU A 207 5.86 -1.55 1.30
C LEU A 207 6.53 -2.92 1.20
N ARG A 208 6.09 -3.75 0.27
CA ARG A 208 6.65 -5.10 0.07
C ARG A 208 8.13 -5.05 -0.31
N GLU A 209 8.49 -4.11 -1.19
CA GLU A 209 9.88 -3.92 -1.61
C GLU A 209 10.77 -3.44 -0.45
N LEU A 210 10.27 -2.54 0.40
CA LEU A 210 10.98 -2.08 1.60
C LEU A 210 11.24 -3.24 2.57
N PHE A 211 10.20 -4.02 2.89
CA PHE A 211 10.33 -5.15 3.81
C PHE A 211 11.18 -6.28 3.24
N GLY A 212 11.11 -6.52 1.92
CA GLY A 212 12.01 -7.44 1.23
C GLY A 212 13.48 -7.01 1.36
N ALA A 213 13.79 -5.74 1.05
CA ALA A 213 15.14 -5.19 1.21
C ALA A 213 15.64 -5.27 2.66
N ALA A 214 14.76 -4.95 3.63
CA ALA A 214 15.05 -5.09 5.05
C ALA A 214 15.32 -6.54 5.47
N GLY A 215 14.55 -7.51 4.99
CA GLY A 215 14.74 -8.93 5.25
C GLY A 215 16.07 -9.44 4.67
N HIS A 216 16.45 -8.96 3.49
CA HIS A 216 17.76 -9.23 2.90
C HIS A 216 18.91 -8.68 3.76
N LEU A 217 18.78 -7.45 4.26
CA LEU A 217 19.75 -6.85 5.18
C LEU A 217 19.88 -7.68 6.46
N LEU A 218 18.76 -8.02 7.10
CA LEU A 218 18.77 -8.84 8.32
C LEU A 218 19.42 -10.20 8.09
N ARG A 219 19.11 -10.86 6.97
CA ARG A 219 19.73 -12.16 6.64
C ARG A 219 21.22 -12.03 6.37
N HIS A 220 21.66 -10.96 5.72
CA HIS A 220 23.07 -10.69 5.47
C HIS A 220 23.84 -10.45 6.78
N VAL A 221 23.25 -9.68 7.70
CA VAL A 221 23.84 -9.32 8.99
C VAL A 221 23.81 -10.47 10.01
N LEU A 222 22.71 -11.23 10.09
CA LEU A 222 22.50 -12.26 11.12
C LEU A 222 22.89 -13.68 10.68
N GLY A 223 22.92 -13.93 9.38
CA GLY A 223 23.06 -15.26 8.79
C GLY A 223 24.48 -15.65 8.40
N GLY A 224 25.48 -14.77 8.57
CA GLY A 224 26.89 -15.07 8.27
C GLY A 224 27.09 -15.60 6.84
N ILE A 225 27.28 -14.69 5.87
CA ILE A 225 27.63 -14.99 4.47
C ILE A 225 26.50 -15.70 3.70
N THR A 226 25.72 -14.91 2.96
CA THR A 226 25.47 -15.20 1.55
C THR A 226 25.52 -13.88 0.77
N SER A 227 26.33 -13.84 -0.29
CA SER A 227 26.42 -12.70 -1.20
C SER A 227 25.02 -12.35 -1.76
N PRO A 228 24.71 -11.07 -1.99
CA PRO A 228 23.48 -10.69 -2.66
C PRO A 228 23.43 -11.34 -4.06
N PRO A 229 22.27 -11.82 -4.54
CA PRO A 229 22.12 -12.10 -5.95
C PRO A 229 22.28 -10.77 -6.68
N LEU A 230 23.25 -10.69 -7.59
CA LEU A 230 23.39 -9.58 -8.52
C LEU A 230 22.06 -9.44 -9.27
N LEU A 231 21.38 -8.32 -9.06
CA LEU A 231 20.26 -7.90 -9.90
C LEU A 231 20.84 -7.63 -11.30
N HIS A 232 20.54 -8.53 -12.24
CA HIS A 232 20.64 -8.31 -13.69
C HIS A 232 19.25 -8.09 -14.25
#